data_AF-D6PLJ5-F1
#
_entry.id   AF-D6PLJ5-F1
#
_cell.length_a   1.000
_cell.length_b   1.000
_cell.length_c   1.000
_cell.angle_alpha   90.00
_cell.angle_beta   90.00
_cell.angle_gamma   90.00
#
_symmetry.space_group_name_H-M   'P 1'
#
loop_
_entity.id
_entity.type
_entity.pdbx_description
1 polymer ?
#
loop_
_entity_poly.entity_id
_entity_poly.type
_entity_poly.pdbx_seq_one_letter_code
_entity_poly.pdbx_strand_id
1 'polypeptide(L)' 'MIPFDWGLQYDPRGYLFISEMVSGVYVVQMDEDRDPRYLYPPTYTPIEDDE' A
#
# COMPACT_ATOMS: atom_id res chain seq x y z
N MET A 1 -8.45 -14.71 -16.61
CA MET A 1 -8.87 -13.33 -16.31
C MET A 1 -8.84 -13.19 -14.79
N ILE A 2 -8.03 -12.28 -14.25
CA ILE A 2 -7.73 -12.16 -12.80
C ILE A 2 -8.81 -11.28 -12.13
N PRO A 3 -9.26 -11.57 -10.89
CA PRO A 3 -10.45 -10.96 -10.28
C PRO A 3 -10.10 -9.71 -9.45
N PHE A 4 -9.41 -8.72 -10.03
CA PHE A 4 -9.09 -7.46 -9.35
C PHE A 4 -9.75 -6.28 -10.03
N ASP A 5 -10.48 -5.47 -9.27
CA ASP A 5 -11.03 -4.20 -9.71
C ASP A 5 -9.88 -3.17 -9.77
N TRP A 6 -9.46 -2.85 -10.99
CA TRP A 6 -8.53 -1.77 -11.28
C TRP A 6 -9.07 -0.47 -10.69
N GLY A 7 -8.28 0.23 -9.90
CA GLY A 7 -8.83 1.33 -9.13
C GLY A 7 -7.83 2.10 -8.28
N LEU A 8 -8.27 3.31 -7.95
CA LEU A 8 -7.62 4.22 -7.03
C LEU A 8 -8.49 4.30 -5.77
N GLN A 9 -7.91 3.98 -4.61
CA GLN A 9 -8.60 4.12 -3.33
C GLN A 9 -7.80 5.01 -2.40
N TYR A 10 -8.48 5.97 -1.78
CA TYR A 10 -7.92 6.82 -0.74
C TYR A 10 -8.28 6.28 0.65
N ASP A 11 -7.28 6.16 1.51
CA ASP A 11 -7.44 5.94 2.94
C ASP A 11 -7.40 7.31 3.67
N PRO A 12 -8.38 7.62 4.53
CA PRO A 12 -8.41 8.84 5.34
C PRO A 12 -7.15 9.11 6.18
N ARG A 13 -6.27 8.13 6.36
CA ARG A 13 -4.95 8.25 7.01
C ARG A 13 -3.86 8.82 6.08
N GLY A 14 -4.20 9.17 4.84
CA GLY A 14 -3.27 9.75 3.87
C GLY A 14 -2.60 8.73 2.95
N TYR A 15 -3.11 7.51 2.87
CA TYR A 15 -2.59 6.50 1.94
C TYR A 15 -3.39 6.47 0.64
N LEU A 16 -2.67 6.28 -0.46
CA LEU A 16 -3.24 6.04 -1.78
C LEU A 16 -2.91 4.61 -2.21
N PHE A 17 -3.95 3.82 -2.42
CA PHE A 17 -3.85 2.46 -2.93
C PHE A 17 -4.09 2.49 -4.44
N ILE A 18 -3.11 1.98 -5.19
CA ILE A 18 -3.15 1.92 -6.65
C ILE A 18 -3.07 0.44 -7.04
N SER A 19 -4.07 -0.05 -7.78
CA SER A 19 -4.07 -1.40 -8.33
C SER A 19 -4.03 -1.36 -9.86
N GLU A 20 -2.95 -1.90 -10.42
CA GLU A 20 -2.75 -2.03 -11.87
C GLU A 20 -2.63 -3.49 -12.30
N MET A 21 -3.08 -3.79 -13.52
CA MET A 21 -3.13 -5.15 -14.07
C MET A 21 -1.76 -5.77 -14.34
N VAL A 22 -0.71 -4.95 -14.50
CA VAL A 22 0.60 -5.41 -14.96
C VAL A 22 1.59 -5.54 -13.82
N SER A 23 1.60 -4.54 -12.95
CA SER A 23 2.67 -4.30 -12.00
C SER A 23 2.26 -4.53 -10.54
N GLY A 24 0.95 -4.71 -10.28
CA GLY A 24 0.43 -5.13 -8.98
C GLY A 24 -0.15 -3.98 -8.16
N VAL A 25 0.04 -4.05 -6.85
CA VAL A 25 -0.53 -3.11 -5.87
C VAL A 25 0.57 -2.23 -5.29
N TYR A 26 0.33 -0.92 -5.33
CA TYR A 26 1.19 0.08 -4.72
C TYR A 26 0.47 0.78 -3.58
N VAL A 27 1.24 1.11 -2.54
CA VAL A 27 0.79 1.94 -1.42
C VAL A 27 1.69 3.18 -1.40
N VAL A 28 1.10 4.35 -1.62
CA VAL A 28 1.81 5.62 -1.68
C VAL A 28 1.33 6.51 -0.53
N GLN A 29 2.25 7.26 0.07
CA GLN A 29 1.97 8.31 1.05
C GLN A 29 2.88 9.50 0.75
N MET A 30 2.35 10.71 0.77
CA MET A 30 3.18 11.92 0.67
C MET A 30 3.94 12.11 1.97
N ASP A 31 5.23 12.47 1.89
CA ASP A 31 6.06 12.69 3.09
C ASP A 31 5.50 13.80 3.98
N GLU A 32 4.83 14.79 3.40
CA GLU A 32 4.19 15.91 4.11
C GLU A 32 2.97 15.46 4.94
N ASP A 33 2.26 14.41 4.51
CA ASP A 33 1.09 13.86 5.21
C ASP A 33 1.48 12.85 6.30
N ARG A 34 2.78 12.60 6.48
CA ARG A 34 3.29 11.63 7.45
C ARG A 34 3.35 12.23 8.85
N ASP A 35 2.37 11.92 9.71
CA ASP A 35 2.42 12.28 11.13
C ASP A 35 3.36 11.31 11.89
N PRO A 36 4.48 11.77 12.46
CA PRO A 36 5.44 10.92 13.18
C PRO A 36 4.86 10.34 14.49
N ARG A 37 3.75 10.87 15.01
CA ARG A 37 3.05 10.30 16.17
C ARG A 37 2.22 9.06 15.79
N TYR A 38 1.88 8.91 14.51
CA TYR A 38 1.07 7.82 13.99
C TYR A 38 1.87 7.00 12.98
N LEU A 39 2.95 6.40 13.46
CA LEU A 39 3.68 5.38 12.72
C LEU A 39 2.80 4.14 12.63
N TYR A 40 2.42 3.78 11.42
CA TYR A 40 1.68 2.56 11.13
C TYR A 40 2.65 1.51 10.61
N PRO A 41 3.24 0.69 11.49
CA PRO A 41 4.20 -0.31 11.06
C PRO A 41 3.52 -1.30 10.09
N PRO A 42 4.25 -1.83 9.10
CA PRO A 42 3.75 -2.90 8.24
C PRO A 42 3.19 -4.03 9.10
N THR A 43 1.93 -4.42 8.85
CA THR A 43 1.31 -5.56 9.55
C THR A 43 1.70 -6.90 8.89
N TYR A 44 2.27 -6.84 7.69
CA TYR A 44 2.81 -8.00 7.00
C TYR A 44 4.28 -8.18 7.39
N THR A 45 4.59 -9.29 8.04
CA THR A 45 5.97 -9.74 8.19
C THR A 45 6.41 -10.27 6.82
N PRO A 46 7.47 -9.73 6.21
CA PRO A 46 8.02 -10.37 5.02
C PRO A 46 8.35 -11.82 5.41
N ILE A 47 7.80 -12.76 4.64
CA ILE A 47 8.27 -14.14 4.71
C ILE A 47 9.69 -14.02 4.14
N GLU A 48 10.71 -14.12 4.99
CA GLU A 48 12.06 -14.33 4.51
C GLU A 48 12.00 -15.67 3.76
N ASP A 49 12.15 -15.64 2.43
CA ASP A 49 12.44 -16.86 1.69
C ASP A 49 13.82 -17.30 2.17
N ASP A 50 13.84 -18.23 3.12
CA ASP A 50 15.05 -18.96 3.55
C ASP A 50 15.62 -19.69 2.32
N GLU A 51 16.63 -19.10 1.67
CA GLU A 51 17.54 -19.79 0.73
C GLU A 51 18.57 -20.66 1.47
#